data_AF-A0A2U1T7L5-F1
#
_entry.id   AF-A0A2U1T7L5-F1
#
_cell.length_a   1.000
_cell.length_b   1.000
_cell.length_c   1.000
_cell.angle_alpha   90.00
_cell.angle_beta   90.00
_cell.angle_gamma   90.00
#
_symmetry.space_group_name_H-M   'P 1'
#
loop_
_entity.id
_entity.type
_entity.pdbx_description
1 polymer ?
#
loop_
_entity_poly.entity_id
_entity_poly.type
_entity_poly.pdbx_seq_one_letter_code
_entity_poly.pdbx_strand_id
1 'polypeptide(L)'
;MHYTSWDRSDTDRPALVEEDGVRTLAVFHGDHADVGEEQWKVDTDKQHGISLRRPDGREYLLHGDVTSDKELKAFLDGRSFLLVAESSKDWIIDDVDGNKVGQFTAAQRGVRKAIVEYDGDVEIDDAEAVALGYFSRMILEHRLQRTGTALIAVLVLLTIIALLAFIF
;
A
#
# COMPACT_ATOMS: atom_id res chain seq x y z
N MET A 1 9.05 5.71 18.21
CA MET A 1 8.03 5.39 17.19
C MET A 1 8.73 5.44 15.86
N HIS A 2 8.95 4.27 15.26
CA HIS A 2 9.56 4.15 13.94
C HIS A 2 8.44 4.13 12.89
N TYR A 3 8.67 4.77 11.76
CA TYR A 3 7.70 4.77 10.67
C TYR A 3 8.40 4.76 9.31
N THR A 4 7.74 4.22 8.29
CA THR A 4 8.16 4.36 6.90
C THR A 4 7.27 5.35 6.17
N SER A 5 7.84 6.07 5.21
CA SER A 5 7.12 7.03 4.38
C SER A 5 7.59 6.96 2.93
N TRP A 6 6.88 7.62 2.02
CA TRP A 6 7.21 7.63 0.59
C TRP A 6 7.76 8.98 0.15
N ASP A 7 8.96 8.96 -0.43
CA ASP A 7 9.47 10.03 -1.27
C ASP A 7 9.04 9.81 -2.73
N ARG A 8 8.46 10.86 -3.32
CA ARG A 8 7.93 10.88 -4.69
C ARG A 8 8.45 12.07 -5.48
N SER A 9 9.60 12.64 -5.08
CA SER A 9 10.30 13.64 -5.89
C SER A 9 10.58 13.13 -7.31
N ASP A 10 10.85 11.83 -7.45
CA ASP A 10 10.70 11.09 -8.69
C ASP A 10 9.37 10.31 -8.67
N THR A 11 8.48 10.60 -9.62
CA THR A 11 7.15 9.98 -9.67
C THR A 11 7.20 8.58 -10.29
N ASP A 12 8.15 8.33 -11.19
CA ASP A 12 8.33 7.05 -11.87
C ASP A 12 9.11 6.07 -11.01
N ARG A 13 9.93 6.59 -10.09
CA ARG A 13 10.76 5.80 -9.18
C ARG A 13 10.56 6.21 -7.72
N PRO A 14 9.36 5.99 -7.16
CA PRO A 14 9.09 6.36 -5.77
C PRO A 14 9.96 5.56 -4.81
N ALA A 15 10.56 6.26 -3.85
CA ALA A 15 11.41 5.66 -2.83
C ALA A 15 10.62 5.47 -1.53
N LEU A 16 10.73 4.29 -0.93
CA LEU A 16 10.32 4.05 0.45
C LEU A 16 11.49 4.44 1.36
N VAL A 17 11.23 5.35 2.27
CA VAL A 17 12.21 5.86 3.22
C VAL A 17 11.78 5.59 4.65
N GLU A 18 12.76 5.38 5.50
CA GLU A 18 12.59 5.34 6.94
C GLU A 18 12.52 6.77 7.48
N GLU A 19 11.53 6.99 8.33
CA GLU A 19 11.24 8.27 8.98
C GLU A 19 11.11 9.41 7.94
N ASP A 20 11.54 10.62 8.28
CA ASP A 20 11.54 11.80 7.39
C ASP A 20 12.71 11.76 6.37
N GLY A 21 13.03 10.59 5.82
CA GLY A 21 14.05 10.44 4.78
C GLY A 21 15.48 10.21 5.31
N VAL A 22 15.62 9.70 6.53
CA VAL A 22 16.94 9.42 7.15
C VAL A 22 17.68 8.34 6.37
N ARG A 23 16.95 7.31 5.93
CA ARG A 23 17.49 6.16 5.19
C ARG A 23 16.50 5.74 4.10
N THR A 24 16.98 5.50 2.89
CA THR A 24 16.16 4.88 1.84
C THR A 24 16.20 3.37 2.01
N LEU A 25 15.03 2.74 2.13
CA LEU A 25 14.89 1.29 2.28
C LEU A 25 14.77 0.61 0.92
N ALA A 26 13.96 1.19 0.03
CA ALA A 26 13.74 0.64 -1.30
C ALA A 26 13.37 1.70 -2.33
N VAL A 27 13.68 1.46 -3.60
CA VAL A 27 13.20 2.26 -4.74
C VAL A 27 12.36 1.36 -5.63
N PHE A 28 11.10 1.71 -5.83
CA PHE A 28 10.18 0.86 -6.59
C PHE A 28 10.09 1.31 -8.05
N HIS A 29 10.04 0.33 -8.93
CA HIS A 29 9.78 0.43 -10.35
C HIS A 29 8.51 -0.35 -10.67
N GLY A 30 8.02 -0.24 -11.91
CA GLY A 30 6.74 -0.87 -12.30
C GLY A 30 6.65 -2.38 -12.02
N ASP A 31 7.73 -3.12 -12.23
CA ASP A 31 7.78 -4.60 -12.12
C ASP A 31 8.91 -5.12 -11.21
N HIS A 32 9.67 -4.23 -10.57
CA HIS A 32 10.74 -4.59 -9.64
C HIS A 32 10.99 -3.49 -8.60
N ALA A 33 11.78 -3.79 -7.57
CA ALA A 33 12.21 -2.83 -6.56
C ALA A 33 13.69 -3.03 -6.25
N ASP A 34 14.44 -1.94 -6.13
CA ASP A 34 15.82 -1.93 -5.67
C ASP A 34 15.82 -1.85 -4.14
N VAL A 35 16.24 -2.91 -3.45
CA VAL A 35 16.29 -3.01 -1.98
C VAL A 35 17.74 -3.23 -1.56
N GLY A 36 18.43 -2.16 -1.17
CA GLY A 36 19.89 -2.20 -0.98
C GLY A 36 20.62 -2.55 -2.28
N GLU A 37 21.33 -3.68 -2.30
CA GLU A 37 22.00 -4.22 -3.49
C GLU A 37 21.17 -5.31 -4.21
N GLU A 38 20.00 -5.68 -3.67
CA GLU A 38 19.12 -6.69 -4.23
C GLU A 38 18.06 -6.05 -5.14
N GLN A 39 17.70 -6.76 -6.21
CA GLN A 39 16.54 -6.41 -7.03
C GLN A 39 15.41 -7.41 -6.78
N TRP A 40 14.33 -6.95 -6.18
CA TRP A 40 13.16 -7.76 -5.91
C TRP A 40 12.19 -7.66 -7.07
N LYS A 41 11.60 -8.78 -7.49
CA LYS A 41 10.54 -8.78 -8.49
C LYS A 41 9.23 -8.39 -7.82
N VAL A 42 8.46 -7.53 -8.47
CA VAL A 42 7.16 -7.05 -8.02
C VAL A 42 6.08 -7.61 -8.95
N ASP A 43 5.03 -8.20 -8.39
CA ASP A 43 3.83 -8.57 -9.12
C ASP A 43 2.61 -8.05 -8.37
N THR A 44 1.73 -7.34 -9.08
CA THR A 44 0.57 -6.67 -8.49
C THR A 44 -0.69 -7.05 -9.24
N ASP A 45 -1.54 -7.85 -8.59
CA ASP A 45 -2.89 -8.13 -9.03
C ASP A 45 -3.88 -7.63 -7.98
N LYS A 46 -4.59 -6.55 -8.31
CA LYS A 46 -5.54 -5.92 -7.38
C LYS A 46 -6.68 -6.85 -6.90
N GLN A 47 -6.97 -7.95 -7.61
CA GLN A 47 -8.05 -8.89 -7.27
C GLN A 47 -7.53 -10.14 -6.55
N HIS A 48 -6.30 -10.58 -6.83
CA HIS A 48 -5.78 -11.84 -6.31
C HIS A 48 -4.70 -11.66 -5.23
N GLY A 49 -4.00 -10.51 -5.24
CA GLY A 49 -2.96 -10.22 -4.27
C GLY A 49 -1.72 -9.56 -4.88
N ILE A 50 -0.73 -9.34 -4.02
CA ILE A 50 0.52 -8.66 -4.37
C ILE A 50 1.66 -9.57 -3.91
N SER A 51 2.69 -9.72 -4.74
CA SER A 51 3.90 -10.46 -4.38
C SER A 51 5.16 -9.64 -4.60
N LEU A 52 6.10 -9.78 -3.65
CA LEU A 52 7.47 -9.29 -3.77
C LEU A 52 8.40 -10.49 -3.62
N ARG A 53 9.21 -10.76 -4.63
CA ARG A 53 10.09 -11.93 -4.65
C ARG A 53 11.55 -11.51 -4.66
N ARG A 54 12.30 -12.01 -3.69
CA ARG A 54 13.74 -11.77 -3.55
C ARG A 54 14.55 -12.63 -4.53
N PRO A 55 15.81 -12.24 -4.84
CA PRO A 55 16.72 -13.06 -5.65
C PRO A 55 17.00 -14.44 -5.06
N ASP A 56 16.95 -14.59 -3.74
CA ASP A 56 17.18 -15.86 -3.02
C ASP A 56 15.96 -16.81 -3.03
N GLY A 57 14.86 -16.39 -3.63
CA GLY A 57 13.63 -17.17 -3.76
C GLY A 57 12.60 -16.96 -2.64
N ARG A 58 12.94 -16.18 -1.59
CA ARG A 58 11.95 -15.78 -0.58
C ARG A 58 10.90 -14.87 -1.19
N GLU A 59 9.69 -14.97 -0.66
CA GLU A 59 8.52 -14.26 -1.18
C GLU A 59 7.73 -13.63 -0.05
N TYR A 60 7.34 -12.38 -0.27
CA TYR A 60 6.40 -11.63 0.55
C TYR A 60 5.08 -11.56 -0.22
N LEU A 61 3.99 -12.01 0.40
CA LEU A 61 2.69 -12.14 -0.26
C LEU A 61 1.63 -11.37 0.52
N LEU A 62 0.77 -10.66 -0.19
CA LEU A 62 -0.49 -10.11 0.32
C LEU A 62 -1.63 -10.80 -0.43
N HIS A 63 -2.53 -11.48 0.27
CA HIS A 63 -3.68 -12.15 -0.34
C HIS A 63 -4.96 -11.34 -0.19
N GLY A 64 -5.75 -11.33 -1.27
CA GLY A 64 -7.11 -10.77 -1.31
C GLY A 64 -7.28 -9.66 -2.35
N ASP A 65 -8.51 -9.17 -2.47
CA ASP A 65 -8.86 -8.03 -3.32
C ASP A 65 -8.58 -6.73 -2.56
N VAL A 66 -7.46 -6.08 -2.88
CA VAL A 66 -7.02 -4.84 -2.22
C VAL A 66 -8.01 -3.68 -2.41
N THR A 67 -8.92 -3.78 -3.38
CA THR A 67 -9.93 -2.76 -3.69
C THR A 67 -11.21 -2.88 -2.88
N SER A 68 -11.52 -4.06 -2.32
CA SER A 68 -12.77 -4.31 -1.57
C SER A 68 -12.59 -4.89 -0.18
N ASP A 69 -11.63 -5.79 0.02
CA ASP A 69 -11.60 -6.66 1.19
C ASP A 69 -11.28 -5.88 2.45
N LYS A 70 -11.98 -6.15 3.56
CA LYS A 70 -11.74 -5.44 4.82
C LYS A 70 -10.58 -6.03 5.63
N GLU A 71 -10.17 -7.22 5.28
CA GLU A 71 -9.09 -7.96 5.92
C GLU A 71 -8.23 -8.56 4.82
N LEU A 72 -6.93 -8.30 4.89
CA LEU A 72 -5.94 -8.83 3.94
C LEU A 72 -4.84 -9.53 4.72
N LYS A 73 -4.48 -10.74 4.30
CA LYS A 73 -3.45 -11.54 4.97
C LYS A 73 -2.12 -11.35 4.27
N ALA A 74 -1.11 -10.92 5.01
CA ALA A 74 0.25 -10.82 4.53
C ALA A 74 1.10 -11.96 5.10
N PHE A 75 1.90 -12.60 4.25
CA PHE A 75 2.91 -13.58 4.64
C PHE A 75 4.28 -13.00 4.30
N LEU A 76 5.11 -12.78 5.31
CA LEU A 76 6.44 -12.20 5.18
C LEU A 76 7.48 -13.17 5.72
N ASP A 77 8.15 -13.90 4.82
CA ASP A 77 9.25 -14.81 5.17
C ASP A 77 8.99 -15.72 6.39
N GLY A 78 7.82 -16.37 6.42
CA GLY A 78 7.43 -17.27 7.50
C GLY A 78 6.66 -16.61 8.66
N ARG A 79 6.57 -15.28 8.70
CA ARG A 79 5.65 -14.55 9.59
C ARG A 79 4.35 -14.21 8.88
N SER A 80 3.26 -14.16 9.65
CA SER A 80 1.93 -13.82 9.14
C SER A 80 1.43 -12.57 9.83
N PHE A 81 0.84 -11.66 9.05
CA PHE A 81 0.24 -10.43 9.52
C PHE A 81 -1.16 -10.28 8.94
N LEU A 82 -2.02 -9.60 9.67
CA LEU A 82 -3.37 -9.27 9.25
C LEU A 82 -3.51 -7.76 9.12
N LEU A 83 -3.82 -7.29 7.91
CA LEU A 83 -4.12 -5.89 7.64
C LEU A 83 -5.63 -5.73 7.72
N VAL A 84 -6.12 -4.92 8.66
CA VAL A 84 -7.56 -4.75 8.93
C VAL A 84 -7.98 -3.31 8.69
N ALA A 85 -9.04 -3.13 7.89
CA ALA A 85 -9.63 -1.84 7.59
C ALA A 85 -10.55 -1.37 8.74
N GLU A 86 -10.13 -0.35 9.48
CA GLU A 86 -11.02 0.39 10.39
C GLU A 86 -11.96 1.31 9.59
N SER A 87 -11.44 1.86 8.49
CA SER A 87 -12.20 2.65 7.53
C SER A 87 -11.67 2.41 6.11
N SER A 88 -12.27 3.05 5.10
CA SER A 88 -11.71 3.01 3.73
C SER A 88 -10.29 3.59 3.63
N LYS A 89 -9.88 4.40 4.62
CA LYS A 89 -8.60 5.14 4.62
C LYS A 89 -7.70 4.75 5.77
N ASP A 90 -8.22 4.14 6.83
CA ASP A 90 -7.50 3.86 8.08
C ASP A 90 -7.42 2.35 8.29
N TRP A 91 -6.20 1.88 8.55
CA TRP A 91 -5.88 0.47 8.64
C TRP A 91 -4.92 0.20 9.79
N ILE A 92 -5.09 -0.96 10.42
CA ILE A 92 -4.15 -1.52 11.39
C ILE A 92 -3.48 -2.75 10.81
N ILE A 93 -2.31 -3.08 11.36
CA ILE A 93 -1.54 -4.28 11.04
C ILE A 93 -1.34 -5.03 12.35
N ASP A 94 -1.88 -6.24 12.42
CA ASP A 94 -1.75 -7.13 13.57
C ASP A 94 -0.84 -8.32 13.23
N ASP A 95 -0.11 -8.84 14.22
CA ASP A 95 0.64 -10.09 14.10
C ASP A 95 -0.28 -11.32 14.23
N VAL A 96 0.32 -12.52 14.22
CA VAL A 96 -0.40 -13.79 14.37
C VAL A 96 -1.05 -13.96 15.76
N ASP A 97 -0.51 -13.29 16.78
CA ASP A 97 -0.98 -13.35 18.16
C ASP A 97 -2.06 -12.27 18.44
N GLY A 98 -2.35 -11.41 17.46
CA GLY A 98 -3.31 -10.32 17.56
C GLY A 98 -2.76 -9.07 18.22
N ASN A 99 -1.44 -8.94 18.35
CA ASN A 99 -0.82 -7.71 18.80
C ASN A 99 -0.73 -6.72 17.64
N LYS A 100 -1.07 -5.46 17.91
CA LYS A 100 -0.93 -4.39 16.93
C LYS A 100 0.54 -4.11 16.68
N VAL A 101 0.96 -4.32 15.44
CA VAL A 101 2.33 -4.09 14.96
C VAL A 101 2.44 -2.71 14.33
N GLY A 102 1.35 -2.19 13.77
CA GLY A 102 1.37 -0.88 13.17
C GLY A 102 0.03 -0.41 12.64
N GLN A 103 0.06 0.74 11.99
CA GLN A 103 -1.10 1.34 11.33
C GLN A 103 -0.68 2.20 10.14
N PHE A 104 -1.60 2.39 9.20
CA PHE A 104 -1.43 3.32 8.10
C PHE A 104 -2.73 4.02 7.74
N THR A 105 -2.61 5.28 7.30
CA THR A 105 -3.77 6.08 6.91
C THR A 105 -3.52 6.92 5.65
N ALA A 106 -4.58 7.13 4.87
CA ALA A 106 -4.64 8.12 3.80
C ALA A 106 -5.29 9.45 4.21
N ALA A 107 -5.72 9.62 5.46
CA ALA A 107 -6.58 10.74 5.89
C ALA A 107 -5.88 12.12 5.89
N GLN A 108 -4.64 12.24 6.37
CA GLN A 108 -3.96 13.54 6.47
C GLN A 108 -3.11 13.93 5.26
N ARG A 109 -2.63 12.98 4.46
CA ARG A 109 -1.67 13.25 3.37
C ARG A 109 -1.99 12.53 2.05
N GLY A 110 -3.14 11.84 1.99
CA GLY A 110 -3.51 10.99 0.87
C GLY A 110 -2.50 9.87 0.62
N VAL A 111 -2.61 9.19 -0.52
CA VAL A 111 -1.67 8.14 -0.96
C VAL A 111 -0.29 8.71 -1.33
N ARG A 112 -0.14 10.04 -1.37
CA ARG A 112 1.14 10.70 -1.68
C ARG A 112 2.18 10.52 -0.58
N LYS A 113 1.73 10.27 0.65
CA LYS A 113 2.56 9.93 1.81
C LYS A 113 1.84 8.85 2.62
N ALA A 114 1.67 7.67 2.04
CA ALA A 114 1.31 6.51 2.85
C ALA A 114 2.39 6.36 3.92
N ILE A 115 2.02 6.39 5.18
CA ILE A 115 2.95 6.23 6.29
C ILE A 115 2.52 4.97 7.02
N VAL A 116 3.46 4.06 7.24
CA VAL A 116 3.25 2.93 8.14
C VAL A 116 3.97 3.27 9.43
N GLU A 117 3.19 3.46 10.49
CA GLU A 117 3.69 3.67 11.84
C GLU A 117 3.78 2.31 12.53
N TYR A 118 4.96 1.95 13.04
CA TYR A 118 5.18 0.70 13.74
C TYR A 118 5.13 0.93 15.25
N ASP A 119 4.49 0.00 15.95
CA ASP A 119 4.54 -0.05 17.40
C ASP A 119 5.88 -0.63 17.86
N GLY A 120 6.43 -0.11 18.95
CA GLY A 120 7.77 -0.47 19.43
C GLY A 120 7.85 -1.86 20.06
N ASP A 121 6.72 -2.51 20.28
CA ASP A 121 6.61 -3.79 21.00
C ASP A 121 6.85 -5.00 20.10
N VAL A 122 6.75 -4.85 18.78
CA VAL A 122 7.01 -5.92 17.80
C VAL A 122 8.11 -5.49 16.85
N GLU A 123 9.23 -6.22 16.87
CA GLU A 123 10.33 -5.98 15.94
C GLU A 123 9.91 -6.32 14.51
N ILE A 124 10.13 -5.35 13.62
CA ILE A 124 9.95 -5.45 12.17
C ILE A 124 11.31 -5.22 11.53
N ASP A 125 11.75 -6.16 10.70
CA ASP A 125 13.00 -5.99 9.97
C ASP A 125 12.85 -5.07 8.75
N ASP A 126 13.96 -4.62 8.17
CA ASP A 126 13.94 -3.71 7.01
C ASP A 126 13.19 -4.33 5.80
N ALA A 127 13.27 -5.64 5.62
CA ALA A 127 12.67 -6.34 4.48
C ALA A 127 11.14 -6.45 4.63
N GLU A 128 10.67 -6.74 5.84
CA GLU A 128 9.27 -6.70 6.25
C GLU A 128 8.73 -5.27 6.16
N ALA A 129 9.51 -4.27 6.60
CA ALA A 129 9.13 -2.86 6.49
C ALA A 129 8.95 -2.44 5.01
N VAL A 130 9.84 -2.89 4.12
CA VAL A 130 9.72 -2.69 2.67
C VAL A 130 8.45 -3.32 2.13
N ALA A 131 8.15 -4.57 2.50
CA ALA A 131 6.95 -5.27 2.05
C ALA A 131 5.65 -4.61 2.55
N LEU A 132 5.56 -4.32 3.85
CA LEU A 132 4.40 -3.66 4.46
C LEU A 132 4.21 -2.23 3.93
N GLY A 133 5.30 -1.49 3.71
CA GLY A 133 5.28 -0.17 3.09
C GLY A 133 4.73 -0.21 1.67
N TYR A 134 5.10 -1.22 0.88
CA TYR A 134 4.56 -1.44 -0.46
C TYR A 134 3.08 -1.83 -0.45
N PHE A 135 2.72 -2.84 0.36
CA PHE A 135 1.35 -3.33 0.47
C PHE A 135 0.38 -2.23 0.92
N SER A 136 0.72 -1.48 1.95
CA SER A 136 -0.10 -0.36 2.44
C SER A 136 -0.33 0.69 1.35
N ARG A 137 0.71 1.06 0.59
CA ARG A 137 0.57 1.97 -0.54
C ARG A 137 -0.39 1.42 -1.59
N MET A 138 -0.23 0.17 -2.02
CA MET A 138 -1.06 -0.42 -3.07
C MET A 138 -2.53 -0.54 -2.65
N ILE A 139 -2.80 -0.89 -1.39
CA ILE A 139 -4.16 -0.89 -0.82
C ILE A 139 -4.78 0.50 -0.93
N LEU A 140 -4.09 1.54 -0.45
CA LEU A 140 -4.60 2.91 -0.47
C LEU A 140 -4.75 3.46 -1.90
N GLU A 141 -3.80 3.14 -2.78
CA GLU A 141 -3.78 3.59 -4.17
C GLU A 141 -4.96 3.03 -4.95
N HIS A 142 -5.18 1.73 -4.92
CA HIS A 142 -6.27 1.11 -5.67
C HIS A 142 -7.66 1.46 -5.12
N ARG A 143 -7.79 1.66 -3.80
CA ARG A 143 -9.04 2.16 -3.22
C ARG A 143 -9.35 3.58 -3.65
N LEU A 144 -8.35 4.46 -3.64
CA LEU A 144 -8.52 5.82 -4.12
C LEU A 144 -8.91 5.83 -5.62
N GLN A 145 -8.23 5.03 -6.44
CA GLN A 145 -8.54 4.90 -7.87
C GLN A 145 -9.97 4.43 -8.12
N ARG A 146 -10.45 3.43 -7.36
CA ARG A 146 -11.82 2.91 -7.46
C ARG A 146 -12.86 4.01 -7.15
N THR A 147 -12.70 4.71 -6.03
CA THR A 147 -13.63 5.79 -5.65
C THR A 147 -13.58 6.96 -6.64
N GLY A 148 -12.38 7.34 -7.09
CA GLY A 148 -12.19 8.42 -8.07
C GLY A 148 -12.84 8.11 -9.42
N THR A 149 -12.64 6.90 -9.94
CA THR A 149 -13.23 6.45 -11.20
C THR A 149 -14.76 6.44 -11.13
N ALA A 150 -15.33 5.96 -10.03
CA ALA A 150 -16.78 5.96 -9.83
C ALA A 150 -17.36 7.39 -9.81
N LEU A 151 -16.70 8.33 -9.11
CA LEU A 151 -17.13 9.72 -9.06
C LEU A 151 -17.08 10.38 -10.45
N ILE A 152 -15.98 10.18 -11.19
CA ILE A 152 -15.84 10.71 -12.55
C ILE A 152 -16.97 10.19 -13.45
N ALA A 153 -17.27 8.89 -13.40
CA ALA A 153 -18.36 8.30 -14.18
C ALA A 153 -19.73 8.95 -13.86
N VAL A 154 -20.02 9.20 -12.58
CA VAL A 154 -21.26 9.88 -12.16
C VAL A 154 -21.30 11.31 -12.66
N LEU A 155 -20.20 12.06 -12.57
CA LEU A 155 -20.14 13.44 -13.04
C LEU A 155 -20.34 13.55 -14.56
N VAL A 156 -19.75 12.62 -15.33
CA VAL A 156 -19.97 12.53 -16.78
C VAL A 156 -21.45 12.25 -17.08
N LEU A 157 -22.07 11.31 -16.38
CA LEU A 157 -23.50 11.00 -16.56
C LEU A 157 -24.39 12.21 -16.26
N LEU A 158 -24.14 12.92 -15.15
CA LEU A 158 -24.88 14.13 -14.80
C LEU A 158 -24.70 15.24 -15.84
N THR A 159 -23.49 15.37 -16.40
CA THR A 159 -23.20 16.34 -17.47
C THR A 159 -24.02 16.03 -18.72
N ILE A 160 -24.13 14.74 -19.11
CA ILE A 160 -24.96 14.32 -20.24
C ILE A 160 -26.43 14.64 -19.97
N ILE A 161 -26.95 14.32 -18.78
CA ILE A 161 -28.33 14.60 -18.38
C ILE A 161 -28.62 16.11 -18.45
N ALA A 162 -27.71 16.96 -17.96
CA ALA A 162 -27.87 18.41 -18.01
C ALA A 162 -27.93 18.95 -19.44
N LEU A 163 -27.10 18.42 -20.35
CA LEU A 163 -27.15 18.79 -21.76
C LEU A 163 -28.46 18.36 -22.42
N LEU A 164 -28.95 17.15 -22.14
CA LEU A 164 -30.23 16.69 -22.65
C LEU A 164 -31.38 17.58 -22.12
N ALA A 165 -31.41 17.89 -20.83
CA ALA A 165 -32.41 18.77 -20.23
C ALA A 165 -32.36 20.23 -20.71
N PHE A 166 -31.24 20.66 -21.29
CA PHE A 166 -31.11 21.98 -21.92
C PHE A 166 -31.62 21.98 -23.37
N ILE A 167 -31.46 20.85 -24.07
CA ILE A 167 -31.84 20.69 -25.48
C ILE A 167 -33.35 20.37 -25.63
N PHE A 168 -33.93 19.65 -24.66
CA PHE A 168 -35.36 19.30 -24.60
C PHE A 168 -36.14 20.28 -23.71
#